data_AF-A0AAV5CP40-F1
#
_entry.id   AF-A0AAV5CP40-F1
#
_cell.length_a   1.000
_cell.length_b   1.000
_cell.length_c   1.000
_cell.angle_alpha   90.00
_cell.angle_beta   90.00
_cell.angle_gamma   90.00
#
_symmetry.space_group_name_H-M   'P 1'
#
loop_
_entity.id
_entity.type
_entity.pdbx_description
1 polymer ?
#
loop_
_entity_poly.entity_id
_entity_poly.type
_entity_poly.pdbx_seq_one_letter_code
_entity_poly.pdbx_strand_id
1 'polypeptide(L)'
;MDPKCAITSRASTESDVYSFGVVLLEIACGRRPICPEEDESKVQLVYWVWKLYESVRLLDAVDPRLNAQFDVEEMKRVMVVGLWCVHPDCGFRPSIRQAMNVLQFEAPTPILPHEMPLPLYYGSDGTSSARSSGDGGESLISGPSASHNDHHIVK
;
A
#
# COMPACT_ATOMS: atom_id res chain seq x y z
N MET A 1 4.35 -9.21 5.18
CA MET A 1 5.46 -9.28 4.20
C MET A 1 5.69 -7.91 3.63
N ASP A 2 6.96 -7.52 3.40
CA ASP A 2 7.30 -6.28 2.70
C ASP A 2 6.63 -6.24 1.31
N PRO A 3 5.84 -5.20 0.99
CA PRO A 3 5.17 -5.09 -0.31
C PRO A 3 6.13 -5.25 -1.50
N LYS A 4 7.37 -4.74 -1.40
CA LYS A 4 8.38 -4.91 -2.46
C LYS A 4 8.87 -6.36 -2.57
N CYS A 5 9.05 -7.06 -1.45
CA CYS A 5 9.45 -8.48 -1.44
C CYS A 5 8.35 -9.38 -2.00
N ALA A 6 7.08 -9.08 -1.70
CA ALA A 6 5.93 -9.84 -2.22
C ALA A 6 5.87 -9.80 -3.75
N ILE A 7 6.24 -8.66 -4.36
CA ILE A 7 6.24 -8.46 -5.82
C ILE A 7 7.50 -9.04 -6.47
N THR A 8 8.66 -8.87 -5.85
CA THR A 8 9.96 -9.22 -6.46
C THR A 8 10.50 -10.59 -6.09
N SER A 9 9.82 -11.32 -5.18
CA SER A 9 10.25 -12.61 -4.60
C SER A 9 11.68 -12.62 -4.05
N ARG A 10 12.20 -11.46 -3.63
CA ARG A 10 13.58 -11.29 -3.14
C ARG A 10 13.58 -10.88 -1.68
N ALA A 11 14.05 -11.80 -0.83
CA ALA A 11 14.37 -11.48 0.56
C ALA A 11 15.60 -10.54 0.63
N SER A 12 15.56 -9.62 1.58
CA SER A 12 16.58 -8.61 1.84
C SER A 12 16.61 -8.25 3.33
N THR A 13 17.70 -7.66 3.80
CA THR A 13 17.77 -7.17 5.18
C THR A 13 16.67 -6.14 5.46
N GLU A 14 16.33 -5.32 4.48
CA GLU A 14 15.29 -4.29 4.58
C GLU A 14 13.89 -4.90 4.66
N SER A 15 13.63 -6.03 3.99
CA SER A 15 12.36 -6.76 4.11
C SER A 15 12.21 -7.46 5.46
N ASP A 16 13.32 -7.91 6.05
CA ASP A 16 13.33 -8.45 7.41
C ASP A 16 13.04 -7.36 8.43
N VAL A 17 13.65 -6.17 8.26
CA VAL A 17 13.34 -4.98 9.10
C VAL A 17 11.87 -4.59 8.99
N TYR A 18 11.29 -4.61 7.78
CA TYR A 18 9.86 -4.34 7.62
C TYR A 18 9.01 -5.34 8.42
N SER A 19 9.33 -6.63 8.31
CA SER A 19 8.60 -7.69 9.01
C SER A 19 8.75 -7.58 10.53
N PHE A 20 9.94 -7.21 11.01
CA PHE A 20 10.17 -6.86 12.41
C PHE A 20 9.28 -5.69 12.88
N GLY A 21 9.19 -4.62 12.07
CA GLY A 21 8.32 -3.49 12.36
C GLY A 21 6.84 -3.88 12.48
N VAL A 22 6.36 -4.75 11.58
CA VAL A 22 4.99 -5.28 11.65
C VAL A 22 4.76 -6.05 12.96
N VAL A 23 5.72 -6.88 13.38
CA VAL A 23 5.63 -7.64 14.64
C VAL A 23 5.61 -6.70 15.86
N LEU A 24 6.42 -5.65 15.88
CA LEU A 24 6.38 -4.66 16.96
C LEU A 24 4.99 -4.03 17.08
N LEU A 25 4.39 -3.65 15.95
CA LEU A 25 3.05 -3.07 15.93
C LEU A 25 1.97 -4.08 16.33
N GLU A 26 2.08 -5.34 15.89
CA GLU A 26 1.18 -6.42 16.28
C GLU A 26 1.20 -6.66 17.80
N ILE A 27 2.40 -6.68 18.40
CA ILE A 27 2.58 -6.85 19.84
C ILE A 27 1.99 -5.64 20.60
N ALA A 28 2.31 -4.42 20.18
CA ALA A 28 1.85 -3.20 20.84
C ALA A 28 0.32 -3.04 20.77
N CYS A 29 -0.28 -3.41 19.64
CA CYS A 29 -1.71 -3.20 19.40
C CYS A 29 -2.58 -4.42 19.75
N GLY A 30 -1.99 -5.60 19.94
CA GLY A 30 -2.72 -6.85 20.17
C GLY A 30 -3.62 -7.27 19.00
N ARG A 31 -3.29 -6.81 17.79
CA ARG A 31 -4.10 -6.97 16.57
C ARG A 31 -3.28 -7.63 15.48
N ARG A 32 -3.91 -8.54 14.73
CA ARG A 32 -3.28 -9.18 13.59
C ARG A 32 -3.00 -8.15 12.48
N PRO A 33 -1.88 -8.25 11.75
CA PRO A 33 -1.55 -7.31 10.68
C PRO A 33 -2.55 -7.32 9.51
N ILE A 34 -3.19 -8.46 9.27
CA ILE A 34 -4.17 -8.69 8.20
C ILE A 34 -5.47 -9.17 8.84
N CYS A 35 -6.58 -8.51 8.54
CA CYS A 35 -7.92 -8.98 8.87
C CYS A 35 -8.57 -9.54 7.58
N PRO A 36 -8.98 -10.82 7.56
CA PRO A 36 -9.59 -11.43 6.38
C PRO A 36 -11.06 -11.04 6.15
N GLU A 37 -11.67 -10.27 7.06
CA GLU A 37 -13.11 -9.91 7.02
C GLU A 37 -13.39 -8.55 6.34
N GLU A 38 -12.34 -7.78 5.98
CA GLU A 38 -12.47 -6.48 5.31
C GLU A 38 -11.58 -6.46 4.04
N ASP A 39 -12.12 -5.93 2.94
CA ASP A 39 -11.59 -5.98 1.56
C ASP A 39 -10.05 -5.90 1.42
N GLU A 40 -9.53 -6.70 0.49
CA GLU A 40 -8.13 -7.14 0.25
C GLU A 40 -7.04 -6.06 0.02
N SER A 41 -7.18 -4.83 0.51
CA SER A 41 -6.17 -3.79 0.32
C SER A 41 -5.49 -3.37 1.62
N LYS A 42 -4.26 -3.90 1.78
CA LYS A 42 -3.17 -3.45 2.68
C LYS A 42 -3.20 -4.08 4.09
N VAL A 43 -2.01 -4.18 4.69
CA VAL A 43 -1.81 -4.52 6.11
C VAL A 43 -2.54 -3.45 6.93
N GLN A 44 -3.82 -3.69 7.23
CA GLN A 44 -4.75 -2.74 7.83
C GLN A 44 -4.18 -2.13 9.11
N LEU A 45 -3.43 -2.92 9.87
CA LEU A 45 -2.75 -2.49 11.09
C LEU A 45 -1.79 -1.33 10.84
N VAL A 46 -0.88 -1.45 9.86
CA VAL A 46 0.15 -0.43 9.61
C VAL A 46 -0.49 0.89 9.20
N TYR A 47 -1.45 0.83 8.27
CA TYR A 47 -2.17 2.02 7.82
C TYR A 47 -2.92 2.70 8.97
N TRP A 48 -3.66 1.92 9.76
CA TRP A 48 -4.44 2.42 10.89
C TRP A 48 -3.56 3.07 11.98
N VAL A 49 -2.46 2.41 12.36
CA VAL A 49 -1.52 2.98 13.34
C VAL A 49 -0.85 4.24 12.80
N TRP A 50 -0.52 4.28 11.50
CA TRP A 50 0.02 5.50 10.89
C TRP A 50 -0.99 6.65 11.01
N LYS A 51 -2.28 6.44 10.68
CA LYS A 51 -3.32 7.47 10.84
C LYS A 51 -3.48 8.00 12.26
N LEU A 52 -3.31 7.13 13.26
CA LEU A 52 -3.28 7.55 14.66
C LEU A 52 -2.02 8.36 14.99
N TYR A 53 -0.86 8.01 14.41
CA TYR A 53 0.36 8.81 14.51
C TYR A 53 0.17 10.22 13.92
N GLU A 54 -0.38 10.34 12.71
CA GLU A 54 -0.66 11.65 12.07
C GLU A 54 -1.61 12.50 12.94
N SER A 55 -2.54 11.86 13.65
CA SER A 55 -3.53 12.53 14.49
C SER A 55 -3.05 12.79 15.94
N VAL A 56 -1.79 12.48 16.27
CA VAL A 56 -1.23 12.57 17.65
C VAL A 56 -2.03 11.73 18.66
N ARG A 57 -2.56 10.60 18.20
CA ARG A 57 -3.43 9.67 18.96
C ARG A 57 -2.85 8.26 19.02
N LEU A 58 -1.53 8.14 19.00
CA LEU A 58 -0.83 6.86 18.89
C LEU A 58 -1.22 5.87 20.00
N LEU A 59 -1.45 6.35 21.23
CA LEU A 59 -1.82 5.50 22.36
C LEU A 59 -3.21 4.87 22.23
N ASP A 60 -4.08 5.38 21.35
CA ASP A 60 -5.40 4.78 21.08
C ASP A 60 -5.26 3.43 20.36
N ALA A 61 -4.09 3.13 19.79
CA ALA A 61 -3.82 1.87 19.14
C ALA A 61 -3.37 0.74 20.08
N VAL A 62 -3.02 1.05 21.33
CA VAL A 62 -2.45 0.08 22.28
C VAL A 62 -3.45 -1.02 22.62
N ASP A 63 -2.96 -2.24 22.80
CA ASP A 63 -3.78 -3.41 23.16
C ASP A 63 -4.62 -3.11 24.42
N PRO A 64 -5.96 -3.10 24.32
CA PRO A 64 -6.83 -2.85 25.47
C PRO A 64 -6.65 -3.89 26.59
N ARG A 65 -6.17 -5.10 26.26
CA ARG A 65 -5.92 -6.16 27.25
C ARG A 65 -4.79 -5.84 28.22
N LEU A 66 -3.92 -4.88 27.88
CA LEU A 66 -2.90 -4.37 28.80
C LEU A 66 -3.51 -3.55 29.95
N ASN A 67 -4.77 -3.11 29.84
CA ASN A 67 -5.49 -2.37 30.89
C ASN A 67 -4.68 -1.18 31.46
N ALA A 68 -4.01 -0.44 30.58
CA ALA A 68 -3.11 0.68 30.94
C ALA A 68 -1.93 0.31 31.86
N GLN A 69 -1.56 -0.98 31.95
CA GLN A 69 -0.40 -1.47 32.70
C GLN A 69 0.83 -1.55 31.80
N PHE A 70 1.30 -0.38 31.33
CA PHE A 70 2.51 -0.25 30.52
C PHE A 70 3.15 1.12 30.76
N ASP A 71 4.46 1.24 30.51
CA ASP A 71 5.12 2.53 30.48
C ASP A 71 4.79 3.27 29.18
N VAL A 72 4.30 4.50 29.31
CA VAL A 72 3.81 5.30 28.18
C VAL A 72 4.92 5.65 27.19
N GLU A 73 6.12 5.92 27.69
CA GLU A 73 7.25 6.34 26.85
C GLU A 73 7.89 5.13 26.15
N GLU A 74 8.00 3.99 26.82
CA GLU A 74 8.36 2.71 26.20
C GLU A 74 7.37 2.33 25.09
N MET A 75 6.07 2.43 25.36
CA MET A 75 5.03 2.07 24.39
C MET A 75 5.09 2.96 23.14
N LYS A 76 5.15 4.29 23.33
CA LYS A 76 5.31 5.22 22.19
C LYS A 76 6.57 4.91 21.39
N ARG A 77 7.69 4.63 22.06
CA ARG A 77 8.96 4.32 21.42
C ARG A 77 8.88 3.05 20.58
N VAL A 78 8.27 1.98 21.12
CA VAL A 78 8.01 0.74 20.37
C VAL A 78 7.19 1.03 19.12
N MET A 79 6.10 1.78 19.25
CA MET A 79 5.21 2.09 18.14
C MET A 79 5.87 2.98 17.07
N VAL A 80 6.64 3.99 17.48
CA VAL A 80 7.39 4.87 16.55
C VAL A 80 8.49 4.09 15.82
N VAL A 81 9.22 3.22 16.52
CA VAL A 81 10.22 2.35 15.86
C VAL A 81 9.53 1.37 14.90
N GLY A 82 8.39 0.80 15.30
CA GLY A 82 7.56 -0.02 14.42
C GLY A 82 7.20 0.71 13.12
N LEU A 83 6.68 1.93 13.22
CA LEU A 83 6.36 2.79 12.07
C LEU A 83 7.59 3.12 11.20
N TRP A 84 8.74 3.39 11.82
CA TRP A 84 10.00 3.63 11.10
C TRP A 84 10.45 2.41 10.29
N CYS A 85 10.35 1.21 10.88
CA CYS A 85 10.71 -0.05 10.24
C CYS A 85 9.79 -0.42 9.07
N VAL A 86 8.50 -0.08 9.13
CA VAL A 86 7.51 -0.37 8.08
C VAL A 86 7.43 0.71 7.00
N HIS A 87 8.42 1.61 6.92
CA HIS A 87 8.44 2.66 5.90
C HIS A 87 8.30 2.05 4.48
N PRO A 88 7.43 2.59 3.61
CA PRO A 88 7.17 2.04 2.28
C PRO A 88 8.42 2.00 1.39
N ASP A 89 9.26 3.02 1.52
CA ASP A 89 10.59 3.03 0.92
C ASP A 89 11.62 2.40 1.85
N CYS A 90 12.28 1.36 1.35
CA CYS A 90 13.32 0.59 2.04
C CYS A 90 14.55 1.44 2.38
N GLY A 91 14.86 2.48 1.61
CA GLY A 91 16.01 3.35 1.88
C GLY A 91 15.88 4.20 3.14
N PHE A 92 14.66 4.39 3.64
CA PHE A 92 14.39 5.14 4.88
C PHE A 92 14.20 4.24 6.10
N ARG A 93 14.14 2.91 5.90
CA ARG A 93 14.06 1.96 7.02
C ARG A 93 15.39 1.97 7.78
N PRO A 94 15.37 1.87 9.12
CA PRO A 94 16.59 1.76 9.89
C PRO A 94 17.30 0.43 9.64
N SER A 95 18.61 0.38 9.89
CA SER A 95 19.24 -0.90 10.19
C SER A 95 18.68 -1.47 11.51
N ILE A 96 18.70 -2.79 11.67
CA ILE A 96 18.23 -3.42 12.91
C ILE A 96 18.98 -2.89 14.14
N ARG A 97 20.27 -2.58 14.00
CA ARG A 97 21.08 -1.97 15.05
C ARG A 97 20.55 -0.59 15.46
N GLN A 98 20.22 0.27 14.49
CA GLN A 98 19.64 1.58 14.79
C GLN A 98 18.29 1.45 15.50
N ALA A 99 17.42 0.55 15.03
CA ALA A 99 16.14 0.27 15.68
C ALA A 99 16.34 -0.19 17.14
N MET A 100 17.33 -1.06 17.39
CA MET A 100 17.66 -1.56 18.72
C MET A 100 18.21 -0.48 19.65
N ASN A 101 19.13 0.36 19.17
CA ASN A 101 19.65 1.47 19.96
C ASN A 101 18.51 2.42 20.40
N VAL A 102 17.56 2.71 19.51
CA VAL A 102 16.39 3.51 19.87
C VAL A 102 15.55 2.77 20.91
N LEU A 103 15.21 1.50 20.69
CA LEU A 103 14.39 0.72 21.63
C LEU A 103 15.03 0.57 23.04
N GLN A 104 16.36 0.52 23.11
CA GLN A 104 17.12 0.42 24.36
C GLN A 104 17.41 1.78 25.02
N PHE A 105 16.80 2.87 24.53
CA PHE A 105 17.02 4.24 25.01
C PHE A 105 18.46 4.77 24.83
N GLU A 106 19.25 4.12 23.98
CA GLU A 106 20.60 4.55 23.62
C GLU A 106 20.61 5.63 22.52
N ALA A 107 19.46 5.87 21.88
CA ALA A 107 19.25 6.89 20.87
C ALA A 107 17.84 7.51 20.95
N PRO A 108 17.66 8.77 20.50
CA PRO A 108 16.33 9.39 20.43
C PRO A 108 15.46 8.72 19.36
N THR A 109 14.14 8.80 19.52
CA THR A 109 13.20 8.36 18.49
C THR A 109 13.32 9.24 17.24
N PRO A 110 13.16 8.67 16.03
CA PRO A 110 13.13 9.46 14.81
C PRO A 110 11.87 10.33 14.77
N ILE A 111 11.96 11.48 14.09
CA ILE A 111 10.77 12.22 13.66
C ILE A 111 10.35 11.62 12.32
N LEU A 112 9.16 11.02 12.29
CA LEU A 112 8.62 10.42 11.07
C LEU A 112 7.84 11.46 10.27
N PRO A 113 7.69 11.25 8.95
CA PRO A 113 6.81 12.07 8.14
C PRO A 113 5.40 12.10 8.72
N HIS A 114 4.81 13.30 8.78
CA HIS A 114 3.45 13.50 9.29
C HIS A 114 2.38 12.84 8.41
N GLU A 115 2.66 12.64 7.13
CA GLU A 115 1.78 11.93 6.20
C GLU A 115 2.42 10.60 5.82
N MET A 116 1.62 9.53 5.80
CA MET A 116 2.08 8.23 5.31
C MET A 116 2.55 8.38 3.86
N PRO A 117 3.83 8.10 3.56
CA PRO A 117 4.29 8.10 2.18
C PRO A 117 3.46 7.11 1.38
N LEU A 118 2.82 7.56 0.31
CA LEU A 118 2.14 6.63 -0.57
C LEU A 118 3.19 5.72 -1.21
N PRO A 119 2.99 4.40 -1.21
CA PRO A 119 3.94 3.52 -1.83
C PRO A 119 3.99 3.80 -3.35
N LEU A 120 5.17 4.14 -3.87
CA LEU A 120 5.44 4.42 -5.29
C LEU A 120 5.19 3.22 -6.24
N TYR A 121 4.57 2.13 -5.76
CA TYR A 121 4.22 0.97 -6.57
C TYR A 121 2.79 0.98 -7.12
N TYR A 122 1.96 1.96 -6.73
CA TYR A 122 0.72 2.25 -7.47
C TYR A 122 1.10 3.10 -8.69
N GLY A 123 1.18 2.44 -9.85
CA GLY A 123 1.25 3.14 -11.13
C GLY A 123 0.12 4.16 -11.23
N SER A 124 0.41 5.28 -11.89
CA SER A 124 -0.58 6.27 -12.29
C SER A 124 -1.82 5.59 -12.87
N ASP A 125 -2.96 5.72 -12.19
CA ASP A 125 -4.23 5.75 -12.88
C ASP A 125 -4.24 7.04 -13.70
N GLY A 126 -3.67 6.96 -14.91
CA GLY A 126 -3.73 7.99 -15.92
C GLY A 126 -5.17 8.18 -16.35
N THR A 127 -5.90 9.02 -15.62
CA THR A 127 -7.18 9.53 -16.09
C THR A 127 -6.95 10.73 -17.00
N SER A 128 -7.63 10.65 -18.15
CA SER A 128 -7.97 11.68 -19.13
C SER A 128 -6.93 12.03 -20.21
N SER A 129 -7.24 11.63 -21.45
CA SER A 129 -7.75 12.60 -22.43
C SER A 129 -8.56 11.91 -23.53
N ALA A 130 -9.73 12.47 -23.77
CA ALA A 130 -10.71 12.04 -24.74
C ALA A 130 -10.27 12.30 -26.19
N ARG A 131 -10.99 11.61 -27.09
CA ARG A 131 -11.23 11.88 -28.53
C ARG A 131 -10.27 11.23 -29.52
N SER A 132 -10.74 10.14 -30.14
CA SER A 132 -11.18 10.25 -31.54
C SER A 132 -12.26 9.21 -31.83
N SER A 133 -13.33 9.68 -32.47
CA SER A 133 -14.47 8.90 -32.95
C SER A 133 -14.21 8.42 -34.37
N GLY A 134 -14.77 7.27 -34.74
CA GLY A 134 -14.78 6.70 -36.10
C GLY A 134 -14.78 5.17 -36.01
N ASP A 135 -15.91 4.52 -35.77
CA ASP A 135 -17.01 4.21 -36.71
C ASP A 135 -16.74 2.97 -37.59
N GLY A 136 -17.77 2.11 -37.65
CA GLY A 136 -18.09 1.26 -38.78
C GLY A 136 -17.23 0.02 -39.04
N GLY A 137 -17.71 -1.14 -38.58
CA GLY A 137 -17.44 -2.39 -39.30
C GLY A 137 -18.27 -2.46 -40.59
N GLU A 138 -17.74 -3.04 -41.65
CA GLU A 138 -18.28 -4.26 -42.26
C GLU A 138 -17.41 -4.76 -43.43
N SER A 139 -17.44 -6.08 -43.56
CA SER A 139 -16.73 -6.94 -44.50
C SER A 139 -17.21 -6.78 -45.94
N LEU A 140 -16.30 -6.77 -46.92
CA LEU A 140 -16.60 -7.19 -48.29
C LEU A 140 -15.37 -7.83 -48.94
N ILE A 141 -15.46 -9.12 -49.23
CA ILE A 141 -14.59 -9.81 -50.21
C ILE A 141 -15.46 -10.20 -51.40
N SER A 142 -15.06 -9.68 -52.57
CA SER A 142 -15.12 -10.30 -53.91
C SER A 142 -16.51 -10.60 -54.47
N GLY A 143 -16.92 -10.16 -55.66
CA GLY A 143 -16.24 -9.66 -56.85
C GLY A 143 -17.29 -9.50 -57.97
N PRO A 144 -16.90 -9.02 -59.16
CA PRO A 144 -17.80 -8.29 -60.07
C PRO A 144 -18.35 -9.15 -61.21
N SER A 145 -19.48 -8.74 -61.79
CA SER A 145 -19.75 -8.85 -63.23
C SER A 145 -20.91 -7.94 -63.65
N ALA A 146 -20.75 -7.35 -64.82
CA ALA A 146 -21.39 -6.15 -65.30
C ALA A 146 -22.63 -6.39 -66.18
N SER A 147 -23.41 -5.31 -66.33
CA SER A 147 -24.28 -4.98 -67.47
C SER A 147 -25.59 -5.80 -67.51
N HIS A 148 -26.77 -5.23 -67.75
CA HIS A 148 -27.16 -4.43 -68.90
C HIS A 148 -28.52 -3.74 -68.63
N ASN A 149 -28.81 -2.78 -69.49
CA ASN A 149 -29.90 -1.81 -69.46
C ASN A 149 -31.31 -2.42 -69.68
N ASP A 150 -32.30 -1.60 -69.27
CA ASP A 150 -33.53 -1.26 -69.99
C ASP A 150 -34.90 -1.93 -69.72
N HIS A 151 -35.86 -1.00 -69.61
CA HIS A 151 -37.23 -1.00 -70.13
C HIS A 151 -38.41 -1.65 -69.36
N HIS A 152 -39.37 -0.76 -69.07
CA HIS A 152 -40.82 -0.84 -69.36
C HIS A 152 -41.82 -1.09 -68.21
N ILE A 153 -42.55 0.00 -67.88
CA ILE A 153 -44.00 0.14 -67.66
C ILE A 153 -44.82 -1.15 -67.89
N VAL A 154 -45.75 -1.51 -66.99
CA VAL A 154 -47.23 -1.47 -67.18
C VAL A 154 -47.95 -1.77 -65.85
N LYS A 155 -48.81 -0.82 -65.44
CA LYS A 155 -50.04 -0.87 -64.62
C LYS A 155 -50.11 -1.73 -63.35
#